data_AF-A0A1G1BTL5-F1
#
_entry.id   AF-A0A1G1BTL5-F1
#
_cell.length_a   1.000
_cell.length_b   1.000
_cell.length_c   1.000
_cell.angle_alpha   90.00
_cell.angle_beta   90.00
_cell.angle_gamma   90.00
#
_symmetry.space_group_name_H-M   'P 1'
#
loop_
_entity.id
_entity.type
_entity.pdbx_description
1 polymer ?
#
loop_
_entity_poly.entity_id
_entity_poly.type
_entity_poly.pdbx_seq_one_letter_code
_entity_poly.pdbx_strand_id
1 'polypeptide(L)'
;METIPSESEFKDHILEFHMSGIETPFLYEVPESEYDRALGVLGSEKAATMPDPRFFCFDTKGGLTVAVSLRDVDLIRYFWEPLKHREHNPPEDVPEPEETKLYFRGRAEPFVTGVETPEELFALAIELDGEISATDAFIVFPDESGEQVAFNANRLVLFEAPTVQISEGRRISLGQDGSGDEDGAF
;
A
#
# COMPACT_ATOMS: atom_id res chain seq x y z
N MET A 1 -20.99 31.74 19.25
CA MET A 1 -19.88 31.99 18.31
C MET A 1 -19.62 30.66 17.64
N GLU A 2 -20.17 30.47 16.44
CA GLU A 2 -19.87 29.31 15.60
C GLU A 2 -18.50 29.56 14.98
N THR A 3 -17.54 28.69 15.29
CA THR A 3 -16.24 28.68 14.65
C THR A 3 -16.48 28.22 13.21
N ILE A 4 -16.44 29.17 12.26
CA ILE A 4 -16.39 28.83 10.84
C ILE A 4 -15.10 28.02 10.66
N PRO A 5 -15.16 26.76 10.23
CA PRO A 5 -13.96 26.01 9.96
C PRO A 5 -13.16 26.74 8.87
N SER A 6 -11.86 26.87 9.12
CA SER A 6 -10.89 27.47 8.21
C SER A 6 -10.98 26.76 6.85
N GLU A 7 -11.01 27.51 5.74
CA GLU A 7 -11.04 27.03 4.33
C GLU A 7 -9.89 26.08 3.91
N SER A 8 -9.11 25.58 4.87
CA SER A 8 -8.24 24.40 4.77
C SER A 8 -9.02 23.09 4.61
N GLU A 9 -10.35 23.15 4.58
CA GLU A 9 -11.24 21.98 4.57
C GLU A 9 -11.16 21.20 3.26
N PHE A 10 -10.44 20.08 3.36
CA PHE A 10 -10.44 18.90 2.50
C PHE A 10 -9.95 19.13 1.07
N LYS A 11 -8.67 18.81 0.85
CA LYS A 11 -8.12 18.54 -0.47
C LYS A 11 -8.02 17.03 -0.64
N ASP A 12 -8.44 16.54 -1.80
CA ASP A 12 -8.09 15.19 -2.21
C ASP A 12 -6.73 15.22 -2.90
N HIS A 13 -5.84 14.37 -2.42
CA HIS A 13 -4.53 14.16 -2.99
C HIS A 13 -4.55 12.81 -3.70
N ILE A 14 -4.18 12.83 -4.98
CA ILE A 14 -4.25 11.64 -5.83
C ILE A 14 -2.88 11.37 -6.43
N LEU A 15 -2.47 10.11 -6.35
CA LEU A 15 -1.30 9.58 -7.05
C LEU A 15 -1.80 8.71 -8.22
N GLU A 16 -1.36 9.02 -9.43
CA GLU A 16 -1.58 8.19 -10.62
C GLU A 16 -0.26 7.62 -11.10
N PHE A 17 -0.17 6.29 -11.12
CA PHE A 17 1.01 5.55 -11.55
C PHE A 17 0.76 4.90 -12.92
N HIS A 18 1.58 5.26 -13.90
CA HIS A 18 1.66 4.57 -15.18
C HIS A 18 2.80 3.56 -15.13
N MET A 19 2.47 2.28 -15.28
CA MET A 19 3.43 1.18 -15.13
C MET A 19 3.79 0.57 -16.48
N SER A 20 5.06 0.23 -16.67
CA SER A 20 5.56 -0.41 -17.88
C SER A 20 4.85 -1.74 -18.15
N GLY A 21 4.17 -1.81 -19.29
CA GLY A 21 3.47 -3.01 -19.73
C GLY A 21 2.08 -3.21 -19.12
N ILE A 22 1.53 -2.20 -18.41
CA ILE A 22 0.14 -2.17 -17.96
C ILE A 22 -0.57 -1.02 -18.68
N GLU A 23 -1.68 -1.32 -19.35
CA GLU A 23 -2.37 -0.34 -20.20
C GLU A 23 -3.15 0.71 -19.39
N THR A 24 -3.72 0.31 -18.25
CA THR A 24 -4.54 1.18 -17.40
C THR A 24 -3.71 1.66 -16.21
N PRO A 25 -3.64 2.98 -15.95
CA PRO A 25 -2.92 3.50 -14.80
C PRO A 25 -3.62 3.15 -13.48
N PHE A 26 -2.85 3.09 -12.40
CA PHE A 26 -3.37 2.93 -11.05
C PHE A 26 -3.60 4.30 -10.42
N LEU A 27 -4.79 4.52 -9.86
CA LEU A 27 -5.21 5.78 -9.28
C LEU A 27 -5.52 5.59 -7.80
N TYR A 28 -4.82 6.30 -6.92
CA TYR A 28 -5.01 6.20 -5.47
C TYR A 28 -5.27 7.56 -4.83
N GLU A 29 -6.37 7.66 -4.09
CA GLU A 29 -6.60 8.76 -3.15
C GLU A 29 -5.80 8.50 -1.89
N VAL A 30 -4.94 9.44 -1.50
CA VAL A 30 -4.00 9.28 -0.39
C VAL A 30 -4.11 10.42 0.62
N PRO A 31 -3.70 10.21 1.89
CA PRO A 31 -3.49 11.31 2.82
C PRO A 31 -2.46 12.34 2.31
N GLU A 32 -2.58 13.60 2.71
CA GLU A 32 -1.62 14.66 2.35
C GLU A 32 -0.18 14.28 2.75
N SER A 33 -0.01 13.64 3.90
CA SER A 33 1.31 13.16 4.36
C SER A 33 1.93 12.16 3.40
N GLU A 34 1.13 11.26 2.82
CA GLU A 34 1.61 10.27 1.86
C GLU A 34 1.90 10.89 0.49
N TYR A 35 1.07 11.84 0.07
CA TYR A 35 1.30 12.63 -1.14
C TYR A 35 2.62 13.41 -1.08
N ASP A 36 2.85 14.13 0.02
CA ASP A 36 4.07 14.90 0.26
C ASP A 36 5.30 13.98 0.37
N ARG A 37 5.15 12.82 1.02
CA ARG A 37 6.21 11.81 1.08
C ARG A 37 6.53 11.27 -0.31
N ALA A 38 5.52 10.96 -1.13
CA ALA A 38 5.72 10.52 -2.50
C ALA A 38 6.42 11.58 -3.36
N LEU A 39 6.04 12.86 -3.24
CA LEU A 39 6.74 13.97 -3.91
C LEU A 39 8.21 14.07 -3.46
N GLY A 40 8.46 13.99 -2.15
CA GLY A 40 9.81 14.10 -1.59
C GLY A 40 10.72 12.92 -1.93
N VAL A 41 10.19 11.70 -1.89
CA VAL A 41 10.97 10.48 -2.17
C VAL A 41 11.16 10.30 -3.67
N LEU A 42 10.06 10.27 -4.44
CA LEU A 42 10.08 9.91 -5.86
C LEU A 42 10.53 11.05 -6.76
N GLY A 43 10.36 12.31 -6.32
CA GLY A 43 10.88 13.49 -7.01
C GLY A 43 12.35 13.78 -6.73
N SER A 44 13.01 13.04 -5.83
CA SER A 44 14.42 13.30 -5.47
C SER A 44 15.40 12.54 -6.34
N GLU A 45 16.61 13.10 -6.54
CA GLU A 45 17.71 12.40 -7.21
C GLU A 45 18.08 11.08 -6.52
N LYS A 46 17.77 10.94 -5.22
CA LYS A 46 17.99 9.70 -4.47
C LYS A 46 17.16 8.54 -5.02
N ALA A 47 16.00 8.81 -5.62
CA ALA A 47 15.19 7.79 -6.28
C ALA A 47 15.92 7.15 -7.47
N ALA A 48 16.97 7.75 -8.03
CA ALA A 48 17.78 7.11 -9.06
C ALA A 48 18.82 6.13 -8.48
N THR A 49 19.26 6.33 -7.23
CA THR A 49 20.48 5.69 -6.69
C THR A 49 20.27 4.51 -5.73
N MET A 50 19.05 4.19 -5.32
CA MET A 50 18.80 3.07 -4.39
C MET A 50 18.97 1.69 -5.12
N PRO A 51 19.05 0.54 -4.42
CA PRO A 51 19.27 -0.78 -5.06
C PRO A 51 17.97 -1.43 -5.58
N ASP A 52 17.98 -2.15 -6.70
CA ASP A 52 16.80 -2.81 -7.34
C ASP A 52 16.59 -4.27 -6.85
N PRO A 53 15.34 -4.79 -6.66
CA PRO A 53 14.03 -4.14 -6.83
C PRO A 53 13.67 -3.19 -5.68
N ARG A 54 12.94 -2.12 -6.02
CA ARG A 54 12.51 -1.08 -5.07
C ARG A 54 11.02 -0.92 -5.10
N PHE A 55 10.40 -1.03 -3.94
CA PHE A 55 9.02 -0.65 -3.77
C PHE A 55 8.92 0.68 -3.02
N PHE A 56 7.92 1.47 -3.38
CA PHE A 56 7.45 2.58 -2.57
C PHE A 56 6.12 2.16 -1.95
N CYS A 57 6.12 1.91 -0.64
CA CYS A 57 4.97 1.48 0.13
C CYS A 57 4.25 2.68 0.73
N PHE A 58 2.93 2.79 0.59
CA PHE A 58 2.10 3.88 1.16
C PHE A 58 0.68 3.41 1.47
N ASP A 59 -0.01 4.13 2.35
CA ASP A 59 -1.42 3.89 2.67
C ASP A 59 -2.35 4.84 1.91
N THR A 60 -3.52 4.35 1.54
CA THR A 60 -4.56 5.09 0.82
C THR A 60 -5.70 5.50 1.76
N LYS A 61 -6.48 6.51 1.36
CA LYS A 61 -7.73 6.86 2.07
C LYS A 61 -8.78 5.76 1.98
N GLY A 62 -8.70 4.90 0.95
CA GLY A 62 -9.61 3.78 0.72
C GLY A 62 -9.29 2.51 1.51
N GLY A 63 -8.33 2.55 2.45
CA GLY A 63 -8.01 1.41 3.30
C GLY A 63 -7.13 0.35 2.62
N LEU A 64 -6.39 0.70 1.56
CA LEU A 64 -5.32 -0.12 0.99
C LEU A 64 -3.94 0.35 1.44
N THR A 65 -3.08 -0.61 1.76
CA THR A 65 -1.63 -0.46 1.75
C THR A 65 -1.13 -0.92 0.39
N VAL A 66 -0.39 -0.05 -0.31
CA VAL A 66 0.06 -0.27 -1.68
C VAL A 66 1.58 -0.23 -1.72
N ALA A 67 2.20 -1.21 -2.38
CA ALA A 67 3.64 -1.21 -2.68
C ALA A 67 3.86 -1.17 -4.20
N VAL A 68 4.50 -0.12 -4.70
CA VAL A 68 4.69 0.09 -6.16
C VAL A 68 6.16 -0.10 -6.53
N SER A 69 6.44 -0.98 -7.51
CA SER A 69 7.79 -1.18 -8.05
C SER A 69 8.25 0.06 -8.81
N LEU A 70 9.22 0.79 -8.25
CA LEU A 70 9.77 2.00 -8.86
C LEU A 70 10.53 1.75 -10.16
N ARG A 71 11.01 0.52 -10.35
CA ARG A 71 11.62 0.09 -11.62
C ARG A 71 10.59 0.05 -12.75
N ASP A 72 9.35 -0.27 -12.41
CA ASP A 72 8.27 -0.46 -13.38
C ASP A 72 7.43 0.81 -13.59
N VAL A 73 7.68 1.88 -12.83
CA VAL A 73 7.00 3.16 -13.02
C VAL A 73 7.60 3.90 -14.23
N ASP A 74 6.77 4.17 -15.24
CA ASP A 74 7.14 5.01 -16.38
C ASP A 74 6.84 6.50 -16.10
N LEU A 75 5.73 6.78 -15.41
CA LEU A 75 5.27 8.14 -15.12
C LEU A 75 4.43 8.16 -13.84
N ILE A 76 4.62 9.19 -13.02
CA ILE A 76 3.76 9.50 -11.88
C ILE A 76 3.11 10.86 -12.12
N ARG A 77 1.79 10.94 -11.98
CA ARG A 77 1.04 12.20 -11.97
C ARG A 77 0.52 12.47 -10.57
N TYR A 78 0.72 13.70 -10.12
CA TYR A 78 0.31 14.18 -8.82
C TYR A 78 -0.86 15.15 -9.02
N PHE A 79 -2.01 14.83 -8.45
CA PHE A 79 -3.17 15.71 -8.50
C PHE A 79 -3.54 16.21 -7.11
N TRP A 80 -4.03 17.44 -7.08
CA TRP A 80 -4.72 18.00 -5.93
C TRP A 80 -6.00 18.65 -6.42
N GLU A 81 -7.14 18.20 -5.92
CA GLU A 81 -8.44 18.78 -6.27
C GLU A 81 -9.07 19.41 -5.02
N PRO A 82 -9.51 20.68 -5.07
CA PRO A 82 -10.33 21.24 -4.02
C PRO A 82 -11.71 20.56 -4.04
N LEU A 83 -12.16 20.03 -2.89
CA LEU A 83 -13.43 19.29 -2.78
C LEU A 83 -14.68 20.05 -3.26
N LYS A 84 -14.59 21.37 -3.50
CA LYS A 84 -15.71 22.24 -3.91
C LYS A 84 -16.36 21.87 -5.26
N HIS A 85 -15.81 20.91 -6.03
CA HIS A 85 -16.36 20.49 -7.33
C HIS A 85 -16.76 19.00 -7.45
N ARG A 86 -16.58 18.19 -6.41
CA ARG A 86 -17.21 16.86 -6.37
C ARG A 86 -18.64 17.03 -5.84
N GLU A 87 -19.62 17.16 -6.74
CA GLU A 87 -21.02 16.81 -6.46
C GLU A 87 -21.20 15.29 -6.21
N HIS A 88 -20.10 14.54 -6.14
CA HIS A 88 -20.05 13.19 -5.62
C HIS A 88 -19.71 13.25 -4.14
N ASN A 89 -20.75 13.13 -3.30
CA ASN A 89 -20.56 12.52 -1.99
C ASN A 89 -19.65 11.29 -2.20
N PRO A 90 -18.53 11.14 -1.46
CA PRO A 90 -17.87 9.84 -1.42
C PRO A 90 -18.98 8.83 -1.05
N PRO A 91 -19.11 7.69 -1.75
CA PRO A 91 -20.01 6.66 -1.28
C PRO A 91 -19.60 6.38 0.16
N GLU A 92 -20.48 6.63 1.13
CA GLU A 92 -20.23 6.29 2.54
C GLU A 92 -20.01 4.77 2.71
N ASP A 93 -20.25 4.00 1.64
CA ASP A 93 -20.08 2.55 1.53
C ASP A 93 -19.14 2.18 0.36
N VAL A 94 -17.95 2.79 0.22
CA VAL A 94 -16.91 2.10 -0.57
C VAL A 94 -16.53 0.87 0.25
N PRO A 95 -16.82 -0.36 -0.23
CA PRO A 95 -16.51 -1.56 0.52
C PRO A 95 -15.02 -1.55 0.86
N GLU A 96 -14.70 -1.87 2.11
CA GLU A 96 -13.30 -2.07 2.45
C GLU A 96 -12.72 -3.13 1.51
N PRO A 97 -11.52 -2.91 0.98
CA PRO A 97 -10.88 -3.91 0.15
C PRO A 97 -10.68 -5.17 0.98
N GLU A 98 -11.19 -6.30 0.48
CA GLU A 98 -11.12 -7.59 1.18
C GLU A 98 -9.97 -8.48 0.68
N GLU A 99 -9.49 -8.21 -0.53
CA GLU A 99 -8.55 -9.09 -1.24
C GLU A 99 -7.15 -8.49 -1.32
N THR A 100 -6.14 -9.32 -1.07
CA THR A 100 -4.74 -8.99 -1.35
C THR A 100 -4.41 -9.36 -2.79
N LYS A 101 -3.80 -8.43 -3.53
CA LYS A 101 -3.54 -8.54 -4.98
C LYS A 101 -2.08 -8.30 -5.31
N LEU A 102 -1.53 -9.17 -6.16
CA LEU A 102 -0.20 -9.06 -6.73
C LEU A 102 -0.29 -8.86 -8.24
N TYR A 103 0.18 -7.72 -8.74
CA TYR A 103 0.20 -7.37 -10.15
C TYR A 103 1.59 -7.68 -10.73
N PHE A 104 1.66 -8.51 -11.76
CA PHE A 104 2.93 -8.92 -12.36
C PHE A 104 3.11 -8.41 -13.79
N ARG A 105 4.37 -8.08 -14.14
CA ARG A 105 4.73 -7.68 -15.50
C ARG A 105 4.37 -8.77 -16.51
N GLY A 106 3.61 -8.38 -17.53
CA GLY A 106 3.18 -9.26 -18.62
C GLY A 106 2.01 -10.17 -18.28
N ARG A 107 1.28 -9.93 -17.17
CA ARG A 107 -0.01 -10.56 -16.89
C ARG A 107 -1.13 -9.53 -17.03
N ALA A 108 -2.24 -9.94 -17.62
CA ALA A 108 -3.41 -9.08 -17.78
C ALA A 108 -4.22 -8.94 -16.47
N GLU A 109 -4.25 -10.00 -15.67
CA GLU A 109 -5.01 -10.06 -14.42
C GLU A 109 -4.07 -10.16 -13.21
N PRO A 110 -4.41 -9.51 -12.08
CA PRO A 110 -3.69 -9.69 -10.84
C PRO A 110 -3.82 -11.13 -10.34
N PHE A 111 -2.82 -11.56 -9.58
CA PHE A 111 -2.94 -12.75 -8.76
C PHE A 111 -3.56 -12.35 -7.43
N VAL A 112 -4.77 -12.82 -7.15
CA VAL A 112 -5.41 -12.67 -5.85
C VAL A 112 -4.81 -13.72 -4.92
N THR A 113 -4.22 -13.29 -3.81
CA THR A 113 -3.56 -14.18 -2.85
C THR A 113 -4.56 -14.64 -1.80
N GLY A 114 -4.44 -15.89 -1.35
CA GLY A 114 -5.16 -16.39 -0.19
C GLY A 114 -4.37 -16.26 1.12
N VAL A 115 -3.55 -15.22 1.31
CA VAL A 115 -2.83 -15.05 2.59
C VAL A 115 -3.86 -14.83 3.70
N GLU A 116 -3.86 -15.72 4.69
CA GLU A 116 -4.91 -15.73 5.73
C GLU A 116 -4.57 -14.86 6.92
N THR A 117 -3.29 -14.75 7.29
CA THR A 117 -2.91 -14.13 8.55
C THR A 117 -2.44 -12.70 8.36
N PRO A 118 -2.92 -11.76 9.20
CA PRO A 118 -2.39 -10.41 9.28
C PRO A 118 -0.87 -10.37 9.41
N GLU A 119 -0.27 -11.28 10.18
CA GLU A 119 1.17 -11.36 10.42
C GLU A 119 1.97 -11.67 9.15
N GLU A 120 1.49 -12.59 8.31
CA GLU A 120 2.13 -12.93 7.03
C GLU A 120 2.00 -11.79 6.03
N LEU A 121 0.84 -11.14 5.96
CA LEU A 121 0.65 -9.94 5.13
C LEU A 121 1.57 -8.81 5.58
N PHE A 122 1.70 -8.59 6.88
CA PHE A 122 2.61 -7.60 7.43
C PHE A 122 4.07 -7.95 7.13
N ALA A 123 4.47 -9.20 7.30
CA ALA A 123 5.81 -9.67 6.96
C ALA A 123 6.13 -9.45 5.48
N LEU A 124 5.19 -9.77 4.58
CA LEU A 124 5.29 -9.51 3.15
C LEU A 124 5.45 -8.01 2.85
N ALA A 125 4.64 -7.15 3.48
CA ALA A 125 4.75 -5.70 3.29
C ALA A 125 6.10 -5.15 3.77
N ILE A 126 6.64 -5.66 4.89
CA ILE A 126 7.97 -5.29 5.38
C ILE A 126 9.07 -5.77 4.42
N GLU A 127 8.94 -6.96 3.87
CA GLU A 127 9.89 -7.49 2.90
C GLU A 127 9.91 -6.64 1.61
N LEU A 128 8.74 -6.17 1.16
CA LEU A 128 8.61 -5.26 0.02
C LEU A 128 9.13 -3.84 0.31
N ASP A 129 8.87 -3.30 1.50
CA ASP A 129 9.36 -1.96 1.92
C ASP A 129 10.88 -1.94 2.18
N GLY A 130 11.46 -3.11 2.45
CA GLY A 130 12.89 -3.28 2.71
C GLY A 130 13.77 -3.33 1.45
N GLU A 131 15.08 -3.44 1.67
CA GLU A 131 16.03 -3.78 0.59
C GLU A 131 15.93 -5.28 0.27
N ILE A 132 15.20 -5.62 -0.79
CA ILE A 132 15.22 -6.98 -1.33
C ILE A 132 16.58 -7.21 -1.97
N SER A 133 17.37 -8.11 -1.39
CA SER A 133 18.65 -8.48 -1.98
C SER A 133 18.44 -9.03 -3.39
N ALA A 134 19.28 -8.65 -4.35
CA ALA A 134 19.24 -9.20 -5.71
C ALA A 134 19.42 -10.74 -5.74
N THR A 135 19.94 -11.35 -4.67
CA THR A 135 20.03 -12.80 -4.50
C THR A 135 18.73 -13.46 -4.06
N ASP A 136 17.85 -12.71 -3.40
CA ASP A 136 16.59 -13.18 -2.80
C ASP A 136 15.40 -12.69 -3.63
N ALA A 137 15.47 -12.98 -4.93
CA ALA A 137 14.47 -12.54 -5.90
C ALA A 137 13.07 -13.14 -5.68
N PHE A 138 12.95 -14.20 -4.90
CA PHE A 138 11.70 -14.90 -4.65
C PHE A 138 11.25 -14.72 -3.21
N ILE A 139 10.07 -14.14 -3.04
CA ILE A 139 9.37 -14.06 -1.76
C ILE A 139 8.44 -15.26 -1.66
N VAL A 140 8.40 -15.88 -0.48
CA VAL A 140 7.64 -17.10 -0.21
C VAL A 140 6.71 -16.88 0.98
N PHE A 141 5.44 -17.26 0.82
CA PHE A 141 4.42 -17.19 1.87
C PHE A 141 3.43 -18.36 1.73
N PRO A 142 2.74 -18.78 2.80
CA PRO A 142 1.68 -19.78 2.70
C PRO A 142 0.33 -19.17 2.26
N ASP A 143 -0.47 -19.93 1.51
CA ASP A 143 -1.85 -19.57 1.18
C ASP A 143 -2.89 -20.19 2.15
N GLU A 144 -4.17 -19.99 1.84
CA GLU A 144 -5.33 -20.50 2.59
C GLU A 144 -5.38 -22.03 2.74
N SER A 145 -4.64 -22.75 1.92
CA SER A 145 -4.52 -24.21 2.02
C SER A 145 -3.29 -24.66 2.81
N GLY A 146 -2.44 -23.71 3.25
CA GLY A 146 -1.13 -23.95 3.83
C GLY A 146 -0.06 -24.31 2.78
N GLU A 147 -0.37 -24.22 1.49
CA GLU A 147 0.57 -24.46 0.41
C GLU A 147 1.51 -23.25 0.25
N GLN A 148 2.77 -23.52 -0.09
CA GLN A 148 3.77 -22.47 -0.26
C GLN A 148 3.62 -21.82 -1.64
N VAL A 149 3.31 -20.53 -1.62
CA VAL A 149 3.30 -19.67 -2.81
C VAL A 149 4.63 -18.91 -2.86
N ALA A 150 5.31 -19.00 -3.99
CA ALA A 150 6.53 -18.26 -4.24
C ALA A 150 6.35 -17.36 -5.47
N PHE A 151 6.73 -16.09 -5.36
CA PHE A 151 6.71 -15.18 -6.50
C PHE A 151 8.02 -14.42 -6.65
N ASN A 152 8.35 -14.07 -7.90
CA ASN A 152 9.55 -13.31 -8.20
C ASN A 152 9.27 -11.81 -8.02
N ALA A 153 9.84 -11.19 -6.98
CA ALA A 153 9.70 -9.77 -6.68
C ALA A 153 10.16 -8.85 -7.82
N ASN A 154 11.14 -9.26 -8.64
CA ASN A 154 11.59 -8.49 -9.80
C ASN A 154 10.56 -8.41 -10.94
N ARG A 155 9.51 -9.22 -10.86
CA ARG A 155 8.37 -9.20 -11.79
C ARG A 155 7.13 -8.57 -11.17
N LEU A 156 7.12 -8.33 -9.87
CA LEU A 156 6.01 -7.68 -9.19
C LEU A 156 6.06 -6.19 -9.54
N VAL A 157 4.94 -5.69 -10.06
CA VAL A 157 4.76 -4.29 -10.46
C VAL A 157 4.09 -3.53 -9.33
N LEU A 158 3.09 -4.15 -8.70
CA LEU A 158 2.27 -3.52 -7.69
C LEU A 158 1.70 -4.59 -6.75
N PHE A 159 1.63 -4.27 -5.46
CA PHE A 159 0.96 -5.04 -4.43
C PHE A 159 -0.09 -4.17 -3.75
N GLU A 160 -1.28 -4.72 -3.55
CA GLU A 160 -2.36 -4.09 -2.78
C GLU A 160 -2.78 -5.06 -1.68
N ALA A 161 -2.90 -4.57 -0.44
CA ALA A 161 -3.48 -5.33 0.65
C ALA A 161 -4.37 -4.42 1.52
N PRO A 162 -5.36 -4.98 2.24
CA PRO A 162 -6.16 -4.21 3.18
C PRO A 162 -5.29 -3.63 4.31
N THR A 163 -5.28 -2.31 4.48
CA THR A 163 -4.51 -1.62 5.52
C THR A 163 -4.85 -2.13 6.92
N VAL A 164 -6.12 -2.50 7.14
CA VAL A 164 -6.58 -3.05 8.42
C VAL A 164 -5.85 -4.36 8.77
N GLN A 165 -5.65 -5.24 7.80
CA GLN A 165 -4.91 -6.50 7.99
C GLN A 165 -3.42 -6.25 8.21
N ILE A 166 -2.81 -5.36 7.43
CA ILE A 166 -1.39 -4.99 7.61
C ILE A 166 -1.16 -4.36 9.00
N SER A 167 -2.06 -3.48 9.43
CA SER A 167 -2.00 -2.81 10.73
C SER A 167 -2.16 -3.80 11.88
N GLU A 168 -3.08 -4.76 11.74
CA GLU A 168 -3.27 -5.83 12.72
C GLU A 168 -2.03 -6.72 12.84
N GLY A 169 -1.46 -7.15 11.71
CA GLY A 169 -0.23 -7.95 11.69
C GLY A 169 0.95 -7.23 12.35
N ARG A 170 1.05 -5.91 12.14
CA ARG A 170 2.02 -5.05 12.81
C ARG A 170 1.82 -5.03 14.33
N ARG A 171 0.58 -4.90 14.79
CA ARG A 171 0.21 -4.85 16.21
C ARG A 171 0.61 -6.15 16.92
N ILE A 172 0.27 -7.29 16.33
CA ILE A 172 0.61 -8.62 16.83
C ILE A 172 2.13 -8.82 16.86
N SER A 173 2.82 -8.52 15.76
CA SER A 173 4.26 -8.72 15.62
C SER A 173 5.09 -7.86 16.59
N LEU A 174 4.59 -6.67 16.95
CA LEU A 174 5.26 -5.77 17.90
C LEU A 174 4.86 -6.02 19.36
N GLY A 175 4.02 -7.03 19.63
CA GLY A 175 3.57 -7.35 20.99
C GLY A 175 2.72 -6.24 21.62
N GLN A 176 2.00 -5.46 20.81
CA GLN A 176 1.08 -4.41 21.30
C GLN A 176 -0.27 -4.99 21.75
N ASP A 177 -0.41 -6.31 21.71
CA ASP A 177 -1.51 -7.08 22.26
C ASP A 177 -1.34 -7.21 23.78
N GLY A 178 -1.78 -6.18 24.48
CA GLY A 178 -2.21 -6.20 25.88
C GLY A 178 -1.50 -7.20 26.80
N SER A 179 -0.46 -6.74 27.46
CA SER A 179 -0.34 -6.95 28.90
C SER A 179 -1.53 -6.26 29.58
N GLY A 180 -2.73 -6.84 29.41
CA GLY A 180 -3.87 -6.59 30.26
C GLY A 180 -3.54 -7.27 31.58
N ASP A 181 -3.10 -6.47 32.54
CA ASP A 181 -2.93 -6.87 33.92
C ASP A 181 -4.17 -7.64 34.40
N GLU A 182 -4.07 -8.97 34.49
CA GLU A 182 -4.83 -9.74 35.47
C GLU A 182 -4.19 -9.55 36.84
N ASP A 183 -4.13 -8.30 37.32
CA ASP A 183 -3.92 -7.98 38.73
C ASP A 183 -5.30 -7.72 39.33
N GLY A 184 -6.05 -8.82 39.47
CA GLY A 184 -7.37 -8.88 40.06
C GLY A 184 -7.37 -9.88 41.22
N ALA A 185 -6.60 -9.58 42.26
CA ALA A 185 -6.67 -10.24 43.55
C ALA A 185 -8.13 -10.37 44.03
N PHE A 186 -8.55 -11.60 44.39
CA PHE A 186 -9.14 -11.96 45.69
C PHE A 186 -9.11 -13.49 45.87
#